data_AF-A0A7C3SD31-F1
#
_entry.id   AF-A0A7C3SD31-F1
#
_cell.length_a   1.000
_cell.length_b   1.000
_cell.length_c   1.000
_cell.angle_alpha   90.00
_cell.angle_beta   90.00
_cell.angle_gamma   90.00
#
_symmetry.space_group_name_H-M   'P 1'
#
loop_
_entity.id
_entity.type
_entity.pdbx_description
1 polymer ?
#
loop_
_entity_poly.entity_id
_entity_poly.type
_entity_poly.pdbx_seq_one_letter_code
_entity_poly.pdbx_strand_id
1 'polypeptide(L)'
;MTNQSGDGPTGLRIEMKAAVAYSGGKDSTRAVYECIKDGNKVCCLLNVIPDTPESYLFHYPNARWTKLQAEAMNLPLLSREVRGANEAEELNVFTELLAEAAAKYSVNCLYTGAVASQYQRRRFEEAASNVGLKCINPLWGMSGEQILRDLLKLGFKTIIVSVSAAGLGPEWLGRVIDEVAIDD
;
A
#
# COMPACT_ATOMS: atom_id res chain seq x y z
N MET A 1 41.23 -24.82 20.20
CA MET A 1 40.89 -24.95 18.77
C MET A 1 39.68 -24.09 18.51
N THR A 2 39.90 -23.04 17.75
CA THR A 2 38.95 -22.02 17.30
C THR A 2 37.90 -22.62 16.37
N ASN A 3 36.64 -22.21 16.52
CA ASN A 3 35.72 -22.13 15.39
C ASN A 3 34.99 -20.79 15.46
N GLN A 4 35.47 -19.86 14.65
CA GLN A 4 34.70 -18.73 14.12
C GLN A 4 33.84 -19.26 12.97
N SER A 5 32.56 -18.89 12.93
CA SER A 5 31.73 -18.85 11.71
C SER A 5 30.35 -18.29 12.07
N GLY A 6 29.87 -17.17 11.56
CA GLY A 6 30.44 -16.22 10.62
C GLY A 6 29.58 -14.96 10.68
N ASP A 7 30.21 -13.83 10.99
CA ASP A 7 29.64 -12.52 10.74
C ASP A 7 29.93 -12.22 9.27
N GLY A 8 28.92 -12.40 8.42
CA GLY A 8 28.99 -11.96 7.03
C GLY A 8 29.11 -10.44 6.96
N PRO A 9 29.66 -9.87 5.88
CA PRO A 9 29.81 -8.42 5.77
C PRO A 9 28.42 -7.77 5.84
N THR A 10 28.15 -7.02 6.90
CA THR A 10 26.99 -6.13 7.01
C THR A 10 27.19 -5.01 6.01
N GLY A 11 26.90 -5.28 4.73
CA GLY A 11 26.92 -4.26 3.69
C GLY A 11 26.00 -3.11 4.13
N LEU A 12 26.51 -1.88 4.12
CA LEU A 12 25.71 -0.69 4.39
C LEU A 12 24.48 -0.69 3.48
N ARG A 13 23.33 -1.08 4.02
CA ARG A 13 22.06 -0.97 3.32
C ARG A 13 21.72 0.52 3.26
N ILE A 14 21.68 1.07 2.06
CA ILE A 14 21.30 2.47 1.86
C ILE A 14 19.79 2.58 2.13
N GLU A 15 19.42 3.39 3.12
CA GLU A 15 18.03 3.74 3.41
C GLU A 15 17.38 4.37 2.17
N MET A 16 16.25 3.81 1.73
CA MET A 16 15.44 4.40 0.66
C MET A 16 14.41 5.38 1.22
N LYS A 17 14.09 6.41 0.43
CA LYS A 17 13.01 7.36 0.71
C LYS A 17 11.80 6.96 -0.13
N ALA A 18 10.74 6.53 0.53
CA ALA A 18 9.60 5.90 -0.12
C ALA A 18 8.37 6.82 -0.14
N ALA A 19 7.68 6.83 -1.27
CA ALA A 19 6.26 7.10 -1.30
C ALA A 19 5.49 5.77 -1.19
N VAL A 20 4.31 5.77 -0.58
CA VAL A 20 3.45 4.58 -0.50
C VAL A 20 2.13 4.84 -1.22
N ALA A 21 1.74 3.97 -2.15
CA ALA A 21 0.41 3.97 -2.73
C ALA A 21 -0.62 3.58 -1.65
N TYR A 22 -1.45 4.53 -1.24
CA TYR A 22 -2.21 4.45 0.00
C TYR A 22 -3.71 4.65 -0.18
N SER A 23 -4.44 3.53 -0.12
CA SER A 23 -5.90 3.49 -0.21
C SER A 23 -6.61 3.51 1.15
N GLY A 24 -5.88 3.41 2.26
CA GLY A 24 -6.43 3.29 3.61
C GLY A 24 -6.91 1.88 3.99
N GLY A 25 -6.78 0.93 3.07
CA GLY A 25 -7.06 -0.49 3.33
C GLY A 25 -5.94 -1.22 4.07
N LYS A 26 -6.19 -2.50 4.37
CA LYS A 26 -5.26 -3.37 5.10
C LYS A 26 -3.91 -3.54 4.38
N ASP A 27 -3.93 -3.71 3.06
CA ASP A 27 -2.73 -4.03 2.28
C ASP A 27 -1.83 -2.80 2.07
N SER A 28 -2.43 -1.63 1.82
CA SER A 28 -1.68 -0.38 1.71
C SER A 28 -1.11 0.07 3.06
N THR A 29 -1.84 -0.12 4.16
CA THR A 29 -1.31 0.10 5.51
C THR A 29 -0.21 -0.89 5.87
N ARG A 30 -0.35 -2.16 5.46
CA ARG A 30 0.73 -3.14 5.61
C ARG A 30 1.96 -2.77 4.78
N ALA A 31 1.81 -2.18 3.60
CA ALA A 31 2.94 -1.71 2.80
C ALA A 31 3.72 -0.57 3.50
N VAL A 32 3.05 0.33 4.23
CA VAL A 32 3.70 1.32 5.11
C VAL A 32 4.54 0.62 6.17
N TYR A 33 3.98 -0.38 6.84
CA TYR A 33 4.68 -1.16 7.87
C TYR A 33 5.90 -1.90 7.31
N GLU A 34 5.77 -2.58 6.18
CA GLU A 34 6.89 -3.31 5.56
C GLU A 34 7.99 -2.35 5.09
N CYS A 35 7.66 -1.15 4.60
CA CYS A 35 8.65 -0.11 4.29
C CYS A 35 9.49 0.26 5.52
N ILE A 36 8.84 0.49 6.66
CA ILE A 36 9.53 0.85 7.91
C ILE A 36 10.38 -0.32 8.42
N LYS A 37 9.82 -1.53 8.39
CA LYS A 37 10.50 -2.78 8.80
C LYS A 37 11.72 -3.09 7.93
N ASP A 38 11.66 -2.75 6.65
CA ASP A 38 12.80 -2.83 5.71
C ASP A 38 13.91 -1.82 6.02
N GLY A 39 13.73 -0.93 7.01
CA GLY A 39 14.67 0.14 7.34
C GLY A 39 14.64 1.30 6.36
N ASN A 40 13.53 1.49 5.65
CA ASN A 40 13.33 2.60 4.72
C ASN A 40 12.43 3.69 5.33
N LYS A 41 12.59 4.92 4.86
CA LYS A 41 11.82 6.06 5.33
C LYS A 41 10.57 6.28 4.49
N VAL A 42 9.40 6.22 5.12
CA VAL A 42 8.14 6.66 4.49
C VAL A 42 8.10 8.18 4.50
N CYS A 43 8.16 8.79 3.32
CA CYS A 43 8.20 10.24 3.14
C CYS A 43 6.82 10.84 2.92
N CYS A 44 5.94 10.14 2.22
CA CYS A 44 4.56 10.56 1.99
C CYS A 44 3.69 9.39 1.53
N LEU A 45 2.38 9.58 1.64
CA LEU A 45 1.35 8.71 1.11
C LEU A 45 0.78 9.31 -0.17
N LEU A 46 0.46 8.48 -1.15
CA LEU A 46 -0.14 8.88 -2.43
C LEU A 46 -1.52 8.26 -2.57
N ASN A 47 -2.52 9.07 -2.91
CA ASN A 47 -3.87 8.59 -3.14
C ASN A 47 -4.50 9.28 -4.35
N VAL A 48 -5.09 8.50 -5.25
CA VAL A 48 -5.95 9.00 -6.33
C VAL A 48 -7.37 8.60 -5.98
N ILE A 49 -8.27 9.58 -5.96
CA ILE A 49 -9.67 9.39 -5.57
C ILE A 49 -10.51 9.48 -6.84
N PRO A 50 -11.02 8.34 -7.36
CA PRO A 50 -11.93 8.35 -8.50
C PRO A 50 -13.31 8.88 -8.07
N ASP A 51 -14.04 9.50 -9.00
CA ASP A 51 -15.43 9.94 -8.76
C ASP A 51 -16.46 8.80 -8.85
N THR A 52 -16.06 7.65 -9.42
CA THR A 52 -16.89 6.47 -9.56
C THR A 52 -16.40 5.32 -8.68
N PRO A 53 -17.31 4.51 -8.10
CA PRO A 53 -16.94 3.29 -7.37
C PRO A 53 -16.39 2.17 -8.27
N GLU A 54 -16.41 2.32 -9.60
CA GLU A 54 -16.00 1.33 -10.59
C GLU A 54 -14.50 1.36 -10.99
N SER A 55 -13.65 2.17 -10.34
CA SER A 55 -12.20 2.17 -10.67
C SER A 55 -11.55 0.82 -10.32
N TYR A 56 -10.91 0.21 -11.31
CA TYR A 56 -10.13 -1.03 -11.14
C TYR A 56 -8.82 -0.83 -10.37
N LEU A 57 -8.35 0.43 -10.25
CA LEU A 57 -7.05 0.77 -9.65
C LEU A 57 -7.18 1.38 -8.25
N PHE A 58 -8.25 2.14 -7.97
CA PHE A 58 -8.35 2.93 -6.75
C PHE A 58 -9.60 2.61 -5.92
N HIS A 59 -9.41 2.28 -4.64
CA HIS A 59 -10.48 1.89 -3.72
C HIS A 59 -11.23 3.12 -3.16
N TYR A 60 -12.43 3.37 -3.69
CA TYR A 60 -13.33 4.45 -3.26
C TYR A 60 -13.75 4.43 -1.77
N PRO A 61 -14.10 3.28 -1.13
CA PRO A 61 -14.75 3.29 0.19
C PRO A 61 -13.91 3.92 1.32
N ASN A 62 -12.59 3.79 1.21
CA ASN A 62 -11.64 4.24 2.23
C ASN A 62 -10.94 5.55 1.88
N ALA A 63 -11.05 6.03 0.65
CA ALA A 63 -10.36 7.23 0.17
C ALA A 63 -10.59 8.43 1.08
N ARG A 64 -11.83 8.65 1.57
CA ARG A 64 -12.17 9.74 2.50
C ARG A 64 -11.49 9.64 3.87
N TRP A 65 -11.13 8.43 4.29
CA TRP A 65 -10.51 8.17 5.60
C TRP A 65 -8.98 8.24 5.56
N THR A 66 -8.38 8.16 4.37
CA THR A 66 -6.92 8.20 4.19
C THR A 66 -6.28 9.44 4.82
N LYS A 67 -6.98 10.58 4.82
CA LYS A 67 -6.51 11.81 5.47
C LYS A 67 -6.33 11.64 6.97
N LEU A 68 -7.33 11.08 7.67
CA LEU A 68 -7.25 10.85 9.12
C LEU A 68 -6.18 9.81 9.47
N GLN A 69 -6.02 8.79 8.62
CA GLN A 69 -4.96 7.79 8.80
C GLN A 69 -3.57 8.40 8.60
N ALA A 70 -3.39 9.27 7.60
CA ALA A 70 -2.15 10.00 7.36
C ALA A 70 -1.79 10.91 8.54
N GLU A 71 -2.77 11.65 9.06
CA GLU A 71 -2.63 12.49 10.26
C GLU A 71 -2.22 11.65 11.48
N ALA A 72 -2.89 10.50 11.71
CA ALA A 72 -2.55 9.59 12.81
C ALA A 72 -1.14 8.99 12.69
N MET A 73 -0.66 8.75 11.46
CA MET A 73 0.71 8.29 11.20
C MET A 73 1.74 9.43 11.20
N ASN A 74 1.31 10.69 11.30
CA ASN A 74 2.15 11.88 11.12
C ASN A 74 2.90 11.87 9.77
N LEU A 75 2.21 11.49 8.70
CA LEU A 75 2.75 11.41 7.35
C LEU A 75 2.02 12.39 6.41
N PRO A 76 2.75 13.08 5.50
CA PRO A 76 2.11 13.85 4.44
C PRO A 76 1.28 12.96 3.52
N LEU A 77 0.11 13.44 3.11
CA LEU A 77 -0.73 12.82 2.08
C LEU A 77 -0.78 13.73 0.84
N LEU A 78 -0.31 13.23 -0.29
CA LEU A 78 -0.57 13.83 -1.59
C LEU A 78 -1.77 13.11 -2.22
N SER A 79 -2.87 13.86 -2.37
CA SER A 79 -4.12 13.31 -2.90
C SER A 79 -4.64 14.16 -4.05
N ARG A 80 -5.21 13.50 -5.07
CA ARG A 80 -5.93 14.13 -6.18
C ARG A 80 -7.25 13.42 -6.45
N GLU A 81 -8.28 14.21 -6.68
CA GLU A 81 -9.56 13.71 -7.19
C GLU A 81 -9.53 13.72 -8.72
N VAL A 82 -10.07 12.67 -9.33
CA VAL A 82 -10.23 12.55 -10.78
C VAL A 82 -11.69 12.28 -11.11
N ARG A 83 -12.23 12.99 -12.10
CA ARG A 83 -13.66 12.96 -12.46
C ARG A 83 -13.87 12.50 -13.89
N GLY A 84 -14.79 11.55 -14.09
CA GLY A 84 -15.08 10.97 -15.40
C GLY A 84 -13.85 10.41 -16.12
N ALA A 85 -12.82 10.04 -15.34
CA ALA A 85 -11.53 9.68 -15.86
C ALA A 85 -11.50 8.22 -16.32
N ASN A 86 -10.86 7.96 -17.45
CA ASN A 86 -10.51 6.58 -17.81
C ASN A 86 -9.24 6.15 -17.05
N GLU A 87 -8.96 4.85 -17.05
CA GLU A 87 -7.80 4.30 -16.34
C GLU A 87 -6.47 5.00 -16.68
N ALA A 88 -6.24 5.33 -17.95
CA ALA A 88 -5.00 5.96 -18.36
C ALA A 88 -4.85 7.36 -17.75
N GLU A 89 -5.96 8.09 -17.61
CA GLU A 89 -5.97 9.39 -16.94
C GLU A 89 -5.73 9.25 -15.43
N GLU A 90 -6.34 8.26 -14.77
CA GLU A 90 -6.06 8.00 -13.35
C GLU A 90 -4.58 7.64 -13.12
N LEU A 91 -3.99 6.83 -14.01
CA LEU A 91 -2.59 6.44 -13.95
C LEU A 91 -1.65 7.62 -14.23
N ASN A 92 -2.01 8.51 -15.16
CA ASN A 92 -1.27 9.74 -15.43
C ASN A 92 -1.24 10.63 -14.19
N VAL A 93 -2.40 10.85 -13.55
CA VAL A 93 -2.48 11.64 -12.30
C VAL A 93 -1.68 10.98 -11.17
N PHE A 94 -1.69 9.64 -11.07
CA PHE A 94 -0.84 8.94 -10.11
C PHE A 94 0.65 9.16 -10.40
N THR A 95 1.04 9.12 -11.67
CA THR A 95 2.43 9.36 -12.11
C THR A 95 2.87 10.78 -11.81
N GLU A 96 1.99 11.78 -12.00
CA GLU A 96 2.22 13.18 -11.63
C GLU A 96 2.40 13.35 -10.12
N LEU A 97 1.54 12.71 -9.31
CA LEU A 97 1.68 12.69 -7.85
C LEU A 97 3.01 12.09 -7.40
N LEU A 98 3.47 11.05 -8.09
CA LEU A 98 4.72 10.39 -7.80
C LEU A 98 5.93 11.28 -8.18
N ALA A 99 5.85 12.00 -9.30
CA ALA A 99 6.83 13.02 -9.67
C ALA A 99 6.87 14.18 -8.66
N GLU A 100 5.71 14.64 -8.18
CA GLU A 100 5.60 15.66 -7.13
C GLU A 100 6.28 15.17 -5.83
N ALA A 101 6.05 13.92 -5.45
CA ALA A 101 6.68 13.31 -4.27
C ALA A 101 8.20 13.21 -4.41
N ALA A 102 8.70 12.81 -5.58
CA ALA A 102 10.13 12.75 -5.88
C ALA A 102 10.76 14.14 -5.75
N ALA A 103 10.15 15.18 -6.32
CA ALA A 103 10.65 16.55 -6.26
C ALA A 103 10.60 17.14 -4.83
N LYS A 104 9.47 16.96 -4.13
CA LYS A 104 9.21 17.62 -2.83
C LYS A 104 9.89 16.93 -1.65
N TYR A 105 9.97 15.61 -1.67
CA TYR A 105 10.45 14.81 -0.54
C TYR A 105 11.71 13.98 -0.85
N SER A 106 12.26 14.12 -2.06
CA SER A 106 13.40 13.32 -2.54
C SER A 106 13.13 11.82 -2.49
N VAL A 107 11.89 11.41 -2.77
CA VAL A 107 11.52 10.01 -2.88
C VAL A 107 12.30 9.35 -4.02
N ASN A 108 12.80 8.13 -3.79
CA ASN A 108 13.54 7.32 -4.75
C ASN A 108 12.91 5.92 -4.97
N CYS A 109 11.84 5.58 -4.25
CA CYS A 109 11.07 4.36 -4.48
C CYS A 109 9.57 4.51 -4.16
N LEU A 110 8.77 3.65 -4.78
CA LEU A 110 7.35 3.48 -4.53
C LEU A 110 7.11 2.12 -3.85
N TYR A 111 6.42 2.12 -2.73
CA TYR A 111 5.86 0.91 -2.11
C TYR A 111 4.38 0.78 -2.46
N THR A 112 3.92 -0.44 -2.76
CA THR A 112 2.50 -0.70 -3.01
C THR A 112 1.97 -1.88 -2.20
N GLY A 113 0.66 -1.90 -1.95
CA GLY A 113 -0.05 -3.05 -1.35
C GLY A 113 -0.46 -4.13 -2.35
N ALA A 114 0.13 -4.21 -3.55
CA ALA A 114 -0.25 -5.20 -4.54
C ALA A 114 0.09 -6.63 -4.06
N VAL A 115 -0.93 -7.50 -4.02
CA VAL A 115 -0.82 -8.88 -3.52
C VAL A 115 -0.67 -9.89 -4.66
N ALA A 116 -1.68 -9.98 -5.54
CA ALA A 116 -1.73 -11.01 -6.59
C ALA A 116 -2.11 -10.50 -7.99
N SER A 117 -2.67 -9.28 -8.10
CA SER A 117 -3.08 -8.72 -9.39
C SER A 117 -1.86 -8.30 -10.21
N GLN A 118 -1.50 -9.11 -11.21
CA GLN A 118 -0.44 -8.80 -12.17
C GLN A 118 -0.71 -7.48 -12.90
N TYR A 119 -1.99 -7.19 -13.13
CA TYR A 119 -2.41 -5.96 -13.77
C TYR A 119 -2.03 -4.72 -12.94
N GLN A 120 -2.50 -4.65 -11.69
CA GLN A 120 -2.21 -3.52 -10.79
C GLN A 120 -0.71 -3.36 -10.57
N ARG A 121 -0.01 -4.47 -10.36
CA ARG A 121 1.45 -4.46 -10.20
C ARG A 121 2.15 -3.81 -11.39
N ARG A 122 1.83 -4.23 -12.61
CA ARG A 122 2.44 -3.67 -13.83
C ARG A 122 2.17 -2.18 -13.97
N ARG A 123 0.94 -1.72 -13.70
CA ARG A 123 0.60 -0.28 -13.76
C ARG A 123 1.43 0.55 -12.80
N PHE A 124 1.59 0.10 -11.55
CA PHE A 124 2.44 0.81 -10.60
C PHE A 124 3.93 0.75 -10.95
N GLU A 125 4.42 -0.38 -11.46
CA GLU A 125 5.79 -0.52 -11.96
C GLU A 125 6.06 0.42 -13.15
N GLU A 126 5.13 0.50 -14.11
CA GLU A 126 5.18 1.43 -15.25
C GLU A 126 5.20 2.89 -14.77
N ALA A 127 4.27 3.28 -13.90
CA ALA A 127 4.21 4.64 -13.35
C ALA A 127 5.50 5.03 -12.61
N ALA A 128 6.04 4.14 -11.76
CA ALA A 128 7.29 4.37 -11.05
C ALA A 128 8.49 4.47 -12.01
N SER A 129 8.57 3.59 -13.01
CA SER A 129 9.63 3.60 -14.00
C SER A 129 9.64 4.91 -14.81
N ASN A 130 8.46 5.44 -15.16
CA ASN A 130 8.33 6.68 -15.94
C ASN A 130 8.91 7.92 -15.22
N VAL A 131 9.04 7.88 -13.89
CA VAL A 131 9.65 8.95 -13.09
C VAL A 131 11.00 8.54 -12.49
N GLY A 132 11.59 7.44 -12.96
CA GLY A 132 12.92 6.97 -12.54
C GLY A 132 12.97 6.37 -11.13
N LEU A 133 11.85 5.87 -10.61
CA LEU A 133 11.75 5.29 -9.27
C LEU A 133 11.64 3.77 -9.31
N LYS A 134 12.16 3.11 -8.27
CA LYS A 134 11.97 1.67 -8.06
C LYS A 134 10.59 1.39 -7.46
N CYS A 135 9.86 0.41 -7.99
CA CYS A 135 8.62 -0.09 -7.38
C CYS A 135 8.89 -1.33 -6.52
N ILE A 136 8.33 -1.38 -5.31
CA ILE A 136 8.51 -2.45 -4.33
C ILE A 136 7.12 -2.94 -3.88
N ASN A 137 6.91 -4.25 -4.02
CA ASN A 137 5.64 -4.92 -3.73
C ASN A 137 5.86 -5.97 -2.62
N PRO A 138 5.90 -5.58 -1.34
CA PRO A 138 6.30 -6.46 -0.24
C PRO A 138 5.33 -7.62 0.01
N LEU A 139 4.07 -7.49 -0.41
CA LEU A 139 3.03 -8.51 -0.22
C LEU A 139 2.88 -9.45 -1.42
N TRP A 140 3.71 -9.27 -2.44
CA TRP A 140 3.55 -9.98 -3.70
C TRP A 140 3.71 -11.49 -3.52
N GLY A 141 2.68 -12.24 -3.93
CA GLY A 141 2.68 -13.71 -3.85
C GLY A 141 2.33 -14.28 -2.47
N MET A 142 2.00 -13.43 -1.48
CA MET A 142 1.44 -13.89 -0.21
C MET A 142 -0.02 -14.33 -0.38
N SER A 143 -0.46 -15.33 0.40
CA SER A 143 -1.87 -15.72 0.43
C SER A 143 -2.70 -14.70 1.23
N GLY A 144 -3.99 -14.57 0.88
CA GLY A 144 -4.90 -13.67 1.60
C GLY A 144 -4.99 -14.01 3.09
N GLU A 145 -5.08 -15.30 3.42
CA GLU A 145 -5.09 -15.77 4.81
C GLU A 145 -3.80 -15.41 5.55
N GLN A 146 -2.63 -15.61 4.92
CA GLN A 146 -1.34 -15.25 5.53
C GLN A 146 -1.29 -13.76 5.87
N ILE A 147 -1.74 -12.89 4.96
CA ILE A 147 -1.79 -11.44 5.20
C ILE A 147 -2.68 -11.11 6.41
N LEU A 148 -3.87 -11.72 6.49
CA LEU A 148 -4.80 -11.47 7.60
C LEU A 148 -4.23 -11.93 8.94
N ARG A 149 -3.70 -13.16 9.01
CA ARG A 149 -3.10 -13.68 10.24
C ARG A 149 -1.87 -12.89 10.67
N ASP A 150 -1.04 -12.45 9.72
CA ASP A 150 0.11 -11.61 10.05
C ASP A 150 -0.33 -10.23 10.57
N LEU A 151 -1.36 -9.62 9.99
CA LEU A 151 -1.92 -8.35 10.47
C LEU A 151 -2.38 -8.49 11.94
N LEU A 152 -3.07 -9.57 12.28
CA LEU A 152 -3.48 -9.85 13.67
C LEU A 152 -2.28 -9.96 14.61
N LYS A 153 -1.27 -10.76 14.23
CA LYS A 153 -0.05 -10.94 15.02
C LYS A 153 0.71 -9.63 15.23
N LEU A 154 0.66 -8.73 14.26
CA LEU A 154 1.27 -7.41 14.32
C LEU A 154 0.42 -6.38 15.10
N GLY A 155 -0.76 -6.78 15.60
CA GLY A 155 -1.64 -5.92 16.38
C GLY A 155 -2.50 -4.96 15.55
N PHE A 156 -2.64 -5.19 14.24
CA PHE A 156 -3.51 -4.38 13.39
C PHE A 156 -4.97 -4.69 13.66
N LYS A 157 -5.78 -3.64 13.87
CA LYS A 157 -7.23 -3.75 13.90
C LYS A 157 -7.80 -3.47 12.51
N THR A 158 -8.23 -4.52 11.82
CA THR A 158 -8.83 -4.41 10.48
C THR A 158 -10.34 -4.53 10.57
N ILE A 159 -11.08 -3.65 9.90
CA ILE A 159 -12.55 -3.64 9.88
C ILE A 159 -13.02 -3.84 8.44
N ILE A 160 -14.02 -4.71 8.25
CA ILE A 160 -14.64 -4.94 6.95
C ILE A 160 -15.63 -3.80 6.67
N VAL A 161 -15.35 -3.02 5.62
CA VAL A 161 -16.16 -1.84 5.24
C VAL A 161 -17.00 -2.05 3.99
N SER A 162 -16.72 -3.12 3.24
CA SER A 162 -17.40 -3.48 2.00
C SER A 162 -17.28 -4.97 1.77
N VAL A 163 -18.34 -5.58 1.22
CA VAL A 163 -18.34 -6.97 0.74
C VAL A 163 -18.91 -6.99 -0.67
N SER A 164 -18.32 -7.81 -1.54
CA SER A 164 -18.74 -7.91 -2.94
C SER A 164 -18.44 -9.30 -3.53
N ALA A 165 -18.66 -10.35 -2.72
CA ALA A 165 -18.46 -11.74 -3.11
C ALA A 165 -19.63 -12.61 -2.63
N ALA A 166 -19.98 -13.62 -3.42
CA ALA A 166 -21.02 -14.57 -3.04
C ALA A 166 -20.62 -15.29 -1.74
N GLY A 167 -21.54 -15.32 -0.77
CA GLY A 167 -21.31 -15.89 0.57
C GLY A 167 -20.94 -14.86 1.64
N LEU A 168 -20.60 -13.62 1.28
CA LEU A 168 -20.38 -12.53 2.23
C LEU A 168 -21.59 -11.59 2.25
N GLY A 169 -22.42 -11.70 3.29
CA GLY A 169 -23.59 -10.85 3.48
C GLY A 169 -23.34 -9.60 4.34
N PRO A 170 -24.39 -8.80 4.59
CA PRO A 170 -24.32 -7.57 5.38
C PRO A 170 -23.80 -7.75 6.81
N GLU A 171 -23.92 -8.96 7.38
CA GLU A 171 -23.42 -9.33 8.71
C GLU A 171 -21.89 -9.15 8.86
N TRP A 172 -21.16 -9.14 7.75
CA TRP A 172 -19.72 -8.88 7.74
C TRP A 172 -19.38 -7.40 7.84
N LEU A 173 -20.30 -6.49 7.50
CA LEU A 173 -20.02 -5.05 7.50
C LEU A 173 -19.85 -4.53 8.94
N GLY A 174 -18.74 -3.84 9.18
CA GLY A 174 -18.35 -3.36 10.51
C GLY A 174 -17.69 -4.42 11.39
N ARG A 175 -17.63 -5.68 10.96
CA ARG A 175 -16.95 -6.75 11.69
C ARG A 175 -15.44 -6.48 11.73
N VAL A 176 -14.86 -6.63 12.91
CA VAL A 176 -13.41 -6.64 13.10
C VAL A 176 -12.90 -8.00 12.67
N ILE A 177 -11.83 -8.03 11.86
CA ILE A 177 -11.14 -9.27 11.54
C ILE A 177 -10.40 -9.71 12.80
N ASP A 178 -10.75 -10.87 13.32
CA ASP A 178 -10.10 -11.64 14.38
C ASP A 178 -9.88 -13.09 13.89
N GLU A 179 -9.34 -13.99 14.72
CA GLU A 179 -9.08 -15.38 14.32
C GLU A 179 -10.37 -16.10 13.87
N VAL A 180 -11.50 -15.82 14.53
CA VAL A 180 -12.80 -16.41 14.17
C VAL A 180 -13.25 -15.92 12.80
N ALA A 181 -13.12 -14.62 12.52
CA ALA A 181 -13.48 -14.04 11.23
C ALA A 181 -12.59 -14.52 10.06
N ILE A 182 -11.38 -15.02 10.34
CA ILE A 182 -10.50 -15.61 9.31
C ILE A 182 -10.90 -17.05 9.00
N ASP A 183 -11.38 -17.78 10.00
CA ASP A 183 -11.74 -19.19 9.88
C ASP A 183 -13.18 -19.42 9.37
N ASP A 184 -14.04 -18.40 9.46
CA ASP A 184 -15.43 -18.36 8.93
C ASP A 184 -15.48 -18.24 7.39
#